data_AF-A0A4Q1IGS5-F1
#
_entry.id   AF-A0A4Q1IGS5-F1
#
_cell.length_a   1.000
_cell.length_b   1.000
_cell.length_c   1.000
_cell.angle_alpha   90.00
_cell.angle_beta   90.00
_cell.angle_gamma   90.00
#
_symmetry.space_group_name_H-M   'P 1'
#
loop_
_entity.id
_entity.type
_entity.pdbx_description
1 polymer ?
#
loop_
_entity_poly.entity_id
_entity_poly.type
_entity_poly.pdbx_seq_one_letter_code
_entity_poly.pdbx_strand_id
1 'polypeptide(L)'
;MATIRTTKKMKKNIAIIVALISSIQFFGQNYRTEFLEYIETNDTIKQVEVLKKWEIASPNDPELFVSYFNYYFLKGNKEVLTVSTKEPKEDGFILKDSLNNTAGYLASEIYLDNSIIQKGIDKISEGIKLFPNRLDMRYGKIYTLGQIEDWDKFTSEIIKTIEYSKINNNQQQ
;
A
#
# COMPACT_ATOMS: atom_id res chain seq x y z
N MET A 1 -25.49 -38.38 -31.10
CA MET A 1 -25.39 -38.46 -29.62
C MET A 1 -24.04 -38.00 -29.03
N ALA A 2 -22.93 -38.01 -29.78
CA ALA A 2 -21.60 -37.61 -29.29
C ALA A 2 -21.44 -36.08 -29.02
N THR A 3 -22.03 -35.23 -29.87
CA THR A 3 -21.88 -33.76 -29.78
C THR A 3 -22.51 -33.15 -28.52
N ILE A 4 -23.64 -33.70 -28.06
CA ILE A 4 -24.37 -33.24 -26.86
C ILE A 4 -23.61 -33.60 -25.57
N ARG A 5 -22.94 -34.76 -25.53
CA ARG A 5 -22.09 -35.16 -24.39
C ARG A 5 -20.87 -34.25 -24.24
N THR A 6 -20.28 -33.85 -25.35
CA THR A 6 -19.05 -33.02 -25.37
C THR A 6 -19.32 -31.59 -24.89
N THR A 7 -20.42 -30.98 -25.33
CA THR A 7 -20.87 -29.66 -24.86
C THR A 7 -21.26 -29.65 -23.38
N LYS A 8 -21.90 -30.72 -22.88
CA LYS A 8 -22.21 -30.85 -21.44
C LYS A 8 -20.94 -30.98 -20.59
N LYS A 9 -19.91 -31.68 -21.09
CA LYS A 9 -18.60 -31.82 -20.43
C LYS A 9 -17.83 -30.49 -20.40
N MET A 10 -17.85 -29.71 -21.50
CA MET A 10 -17.25 -28.36 -21.55
C MET A 10 -17.94 -27.38 -20.59
N LYS A 11 -19.28 -27.36 -20.55
CA LYS A 11 -20.03 -26.52 -19.60
C LYS A 11 -19.75 -26.86 -18.14
N LYS A 12 -19.62 -28.15 -17.81
CA LYS A 12 -19.21 -28.62 -16.48
C LYS A 12 -17.80 -28.15 -16.12
N ASN A 13 -16.85 -28.24 -17.06
CA ASN A 13 -15.48 -27.78 -16.84
C ASN A 13 -15.39 -26.26 -16.63
N ILE A 14 -16.16 -25.48 -17.40
CA ILE A 14 -16.27 -24.02 -17.21
C ILE A 14 -16.86 -23.69 -15.84
N ALA A 15 -17.92 -24.38 -15.41
CA ALA A 15 -18.53 -24.16 -14.10
C ALA A 15 -17.57 -24.45 -12.93
N ILE A 16 -16.73 -25.48 -13.06
CA ILE A 16 -15.70 -25.81 -12.05
C ILE A 16 -14.62 -24.72 -11.99
N ILE A 17 -14.17 -24.20 -13.14
CA ILE A 17 -13.18 -23.11 -13.20
C ILE A 17 -13.74 -21.83 -12.56
N VAL A 18 -14.99 -21.48 -12.85
CA VAL A 18 -15.65 -20.31 -12.25
C VAL A 18 -15.77 -20.48 -10.72
N ALA A 19 -16.18 -21.65 -10.24
CA ALA A 19 -16.29 -21.91 -8.80
C ALA A 19 -14.93 -21.83 -8.06
N LEU A 20 -13.84 -22.29 -8.70
CA LEU A 20 -12.48 -22.20 -8.15
C LEU A 20 -11.96 -20.76 -8.11
N ILE A 21 -12.33 -19.91 -9.07
CA ILE A 21 -11.95 -18.49 -9.08
C ILE A 21 -12.72 -17.72 -8.00
N SER A 22 -14.00 -18.05 -7.78
CA SER A 22 -14.84 -17.38 -6.76
C SER A 22 -14.39 -17.67 -5.32
N SER A 23 -13.87 -18.86 -5.02
CA SER A 23 -13.40 -19.17 -3.66
C SER A 23 -12.15 -18.37 -3.27
N ILE A 24 -11.28 -18.04 -4.23
CA ILE A 24 -10.05 -17.26 -3.99
C ILE A 24 -10.39 -15.83 -3.54
N GLN A 25 -11.44 -15.22 -4.10
CA GLN A 25 -11.87 -13.86 -3.73
C GLN A 25 -12.39 -13.76 -2.29
N PHE A 26 -12.94 -14.85 -1.74
CA PHE A 26 -13.51 -14.85 -0.39
C PHE A 26 -12.42 -14.81 0.70
N PHE A 27 -11.27 -15.44 0.45
CA PHE A 27 -10.15 -15.45 1.41
C PHE A 27 -9.45 -14.07 1.49
N GLY A 28 -9.26 -13.39 0.35
CA GLY A 28 -8.62 -12.07 0.31
C GLY A 28 -9.34 -11.00 1.15
N GLN A 29 -10.68 -11.02 1.11
CA GLN A 29 -11.49 -10.08 1.90
C GLN A 29 -11.35 -10.27 3.41
N ASN A 30 -11.19 -11.51 3.88
CA ASN A 30 -11.00 -11.77 5.30
C ASN A 30 -9.64 -11.26 5.80
N TYR A 31 -8.56 -11.57 5.07
CA TYR A 31 -7.21 -11.10 5.42
C TYR A 31 -7.07 -9.58 5.39
N ARG A 32 -7.69 -8.93 4.39
CA ARG A 32 -7.72 -7.46 4.30
C ARG A 32 -8.42 -6.85 5.51
N THR A 33 -9.55 -7.41 5.92
CA THR A 33 -10.32 -6.91 7.07
C THR A 33 -9.52 -7.04 8.36
N GLU A 34 -8.94 -8.21 8.63
CA GLU A 34 -8.05 -8.44 9.78
C GLU A 34 -6.86 -7.47 9.77
N PHE A 35 -6.22 -7.27 8.61
CA PHE A 35 -5.11 -6.33 8.48
C PHE A 35 -5.50 -4.89 8.83
N LEU A 36 -6.66 -4.42 8.36
CA LEU A 36 -7.16 -3.08 8.68
C LEU A 36 -7.49 -2.93 10.17
N GLU A 37 -8.09 -3.94 10.80
CA GLU A 37 -8.32 -3.96 12.25
C GLU A 37 -7.00 -3.87 13.05
N TYR A 38 -5.95 -4.55 12.58
CA TYR A 38 -4.63 -4.47 13.21
C TYR A 38 -3.91 -3.14 12.94
N ILE A 39 -4.25 -2.42 11.88
CA ILE A 39 -3.82 -1.03 11.69
C ILE A 39 -4.50 -0.13 12.74
N GLU A 40 -5.82 -0.22 12.89
CA GLU A 40 -6.58 0.60 13.83
C GLU A 40 -6.13 0.43 15.29
N THR A 41 -5.77 -0.81 15.66
CA THR A 41 -5.26 -1.15 17.00
C THR A 41 -3.75 -0.97 17.15
N ASN A 42 -3.05 -0.58 16.08
CA ASN A 42 -1.59 -0.44 15.99
C ASN A 42 -0.82 -1.73 16.41
N ASP A 43 -1.43 -2.91 16.24
CA ASP A 43 -0.78 -4.19 16.53
C ASP A 43 0.14 -4.61 15.37
N THR A 44 1.36 -4.03 15.38
CA THR A 44 2.36 -4.25 14.34
C THR A 44 2.82 -5.70 14.21
N ILE A 45 2.64 -6.52 15.25
CA ILE A 45 2.96 -7.96 15.23
C ILE A 45 1.88 -8.68 14.44
N LYS A 46 0.61 -8.42 14.74
CA LYS A 46 -0.52 -9.03 14.03
C LYS A 46 -0.62 -8.57 12.59
N GLN A 47 -0.32 -7.31 12.28
CA GLN A 47 -0.23 -6.80 10.91
C GLN A 47 0.73 -7.65 10.05
N VAL A 48 1.95 -7.93 10.52
CA VAL A 48 2.91 -8.73 9.74
C VAL A 48 2.55 -10.23 9.74
N GLU A 49 1.94 -10.75 10.81
CA GLU A 49 1.48 -12.14 10.88
C GLU A 49 0.40 -12.41 9.83
N VAL A 50 -0.62 -11.54 9.73
CA VAL A 50 -1.71 -11.71 8.76
C VAL A 50 -1.21 -11.57 7.33
N LEU A 51 -0.32 -10.60 7.05
CA LEU A 51 0.26 -10.43 5.72
C LEU A 51 1.03 -11.66 5.25
N LYS A 52 1.83 -12.29 6.13
CA LYS A 52 2.56 -13.52 5.79
C LYS A 52 1.62 -14.70 5.55
N LYS A 53 0.56 -14.83 6.34
CA LYS A 53 -0.47 -15.87 6.11
C LYS A 53 -1.17 -15.65 4.78
N TRP A 54 -1.51 -14.41 4.46
CA TRP A 54 -2.14 -14.03 3.21
C TRP A 54 -1.23 -14.30 2.01
N GLU A 55 0.07 -13.98 2.10
CA GLU A 55 1.07 -14.27 1.06
C GLU A 55 1.18 -15.77 0.76
N ILE A 56 1.09 -16.63 1.78
CA ILE A 56 1.08 -18.09 1.59
C ILE A 56 -0.23 -18.56 0.95
N ALA A 57 -1.37 -18.03 1.39
CA ALA A 57 -2.69 -18.49 0.97
C ALA A 57 -3.08 -18.01 -0.43
N SER A 58 -2.74 -16.75 -0.76
CA SER A 58 -3.10 -16.09 -2.02
C SER A 58 -1.99 -15.11 -2.44
N PRO A 59 -0.84 -15.61 -2.92
CA PRO A 59 0.34 -14.78 -3.23
C PRO A 59 0.13 -13.76 -4.35
N ASN A 60 -0.90 -13.96 -5.19
CA ASN A 60 -1.24 -13.09 -6.31
C ASN A 60 -2.55 -12.32 -6.04
N ASP A 61 -2.87 -12.02 -4.78
CA ASP A 61 -3.98 -11.13 -4.48
C ASP A 61 -3.55 -9.67 -4.69
N PRO A 62 -4.22 -8.85 -5.51
CA PRO A 62 -3.86 -7.44 -5.66
C PRO A 62 -3.90 -6.68 -4.33
N GLU A 63 -4.85 -6.99 -3.44
CA GLU A 63 -4.96 -6.30 -2.15
C GLU A 63 -3.81 -6.65 -1.19
N LEU A 64 -3.16 -7.81 -1.37
CA LEU A 64 -1.97 -8.17 -0.60
C LEU A 64 -0.82 -7.19 -0.86
N PHE A 65 -0.58 -6.82 -2.12
CA PHE A 65 0.49 -5.88 -2.49
C PHE A 65 0.21 -4.48 -1.94
N VAL A 66 -1.03 -4.01 -2.02
CA VAL A 66 -1.46 -2.75 -1.42
C VAL A 66 -1.28 -2.77 0.09
N SER A 67 -1.65 -3.89 0.74
CA SER A 67 -1.56 -4.02 2.20
C SER A 67 -0.10 -4.07 2.68
N TYR A 68 0.79 -4.79 1.99
CA TYR A 68 2.22 -4.73 2.27
C TYR A 68 2.81 -3.32 2.08
N PHE A 69 2.42 -2.64 1.00
CA PHE A 69 2.82 -1.26 0.75
C PHE A 69 2.40 -0.34 1.91
N ASN A 70 1.13 -0.41 2.32
CA ASN A 70 0.60 0.38 3.44
C ASN A 70 1.32 0.06 4.76
N TYR A 71 1.57 -1.22 5.04
CA TYR A 71 2.32 -1.65 6.23
C TYR A 71 3.70 -1.00 6.28
N TYR A 72 4.46 -1.09 5.18
CA TYR A 72 5.80 -0.51 5.13
C TYR A 72 5.78 1.02 5.14
N PHE A 73 4.79 1.65 4.49
CA PHE A 73 4.62 3.09 4.53
C PHE A 73 4.38 3.59 5.96
N LEU A 74 3.39 3.01 6.66
CA LEU A 74 3.08 3.36 8.05
C LEU A 74 4.26 3.08 8.99
N LYS A 75 4.93 1.94 8.83
CA LYS A 75 6.10 1.57 9.65
C LYS A 75 7.30 2.49 9.40
N GLY A 76 7.45 2.97 8.18
CA GLY A 76 8.52 3.89 7.78
C GLY A 76 8.22 5.34 8.17
N ASN A 77 6.96 5.69 8.37
CA ASN A 77 6.52 7.02 8.79
C ASN A 77 6.56 7.14 10.31
N LYS A 78 7.66 7.70 10.83
CA LYS A 78 7.90 7.82 12.27
C LYS A 78 7.63 9.24 12.70
N GLU A 79 6.74 9.39 13.67
CA GLU A 79 6.56 10.63 14.39
C GLU A 79 7.63 10.75 15.49
N VAL A 80 8.39 11.86 15.49
CA VAL A 80 9.47 12.11 16.46
C VAL A 80 9.26 13.46 17.11
N LEU A 81 9.38 13.52 18.44
CA LEU A 81 9.38 14.79 19.17
C LEU A 81 10.76 15.45 19.05
N THR A 82 10.79 16.69 18.54
CA THR A 82 12.00 17.49 18.37
C THR A 82 11.97 18.70 19.28
N VAL A 83 13.13 19.03 19.86
CA VAL A 83 13.38 20.29 20.56
C VAL A 83 14.29 21.12 19.69
N SER A 84 13.83 22.30 19.29
CA SER A 84 14.51 23.16 18.33
C SER A 84 14.42 24.62 18.73
N THR A 85 15.41 25.43 18.35
CA THR A 85 15.32 26.90 18.44
C THR A 85 14.64 27.51 17.22
N LYS A 86 14.37 26.71 16.19
CA LYS A 86 13.60 27.12 15.01
C LYS A 86 12.13 26.87 15.28
N GLU A 87 11.30 27.85 14.90
CA GLU A 87 9.86 27.71 14.95
C GLU A 87 9.42 26.56 14.03
N PRO A 88 8.58 25.62 14.53
CA PRO A 88 8.10 24.50 13.72
C PRO A 88 7.20 24.99 12.60
N LYS A 89 7.14 24.22 11.51
CA LYS A 89 6.22 24.50 10.38
C LYS A 89 4.76 24.19 10.72
N GLU A 90 4.55 23.25 11.64
CA GLU A 90 3.24 22.83 12.14
C GLU A 90 3.12 23.13 13.65
N ASP A 91 2.06 22.64 14.28
CA ASP A 91 1.78 22.86 15.70
C ASP A 91 2.94 22.41 16.61
N GLY A 92 3.21 23.21 17.64
CA GLY A 92 4.24 22.93 18.63
C GLY A 92 4.10 23.78 19.88
N PHE A 93 4.74 23.34 20.96
CA PHE A 93 4.77 24.04 22.23
C PHE A 93 5.95 25.01 22.30
N ILE A 94 5.68 26.26 22.68
CA ILE A 94 6.72 27.25 22.95
C ILE A 94 7.37 26.93 24.31
N LEU A 95 8.68 26.74 24.30
CA LEU A 95 9.49 26.61 25.51
C LEU A 95 10.00 27.99 25.92
N LYS A 96 9.79 28.36 27.19
CA LYS A 96 10.23 29.64 27.74
C LYS A 96 11.34 29.47 28.78
N ASP A 97 12.24 30.45 28.84
CA ASP A 97 13.23 30.54 29.91
C ASP A 97 12.61 31.08 31.22
N SER A 98 13.42 31.16 32.27
CA SER A 98 13.01 31.71 33.57
C SER A 98 12.66 33.20 33.54
N LEU A 99 13.05 33.92 32.49
CA LEU A 99 12.76 35.33 32.25
C LEU A 99 11.56 35.51 31.31
N ASN A 100 10.85 34.42 30.98
CA ASN A 100 9.68 34.37 30.09
C ASN A 100 9.99 34.69 28.61
N ASN A 101 11.25 34.65 28.19
CA ASN A 101 11.64 34.72 26.78
C ASN A 101 11.49 33.35 26.11
N THR A 102 11.23 33.33 24.80
CA THR A 102 11.24 32.09 24.02
C THR A 102 12.65 31.50 23.99
N ALA A 103 12.81 30.31 24.57
CA ALA A 103 14.05 29.54 24.59
C ALA A 103 14.11 28.48 23.48
N GLY A 104 12.95 28.11 22.93
CA GLY A 104 12.83 27.15 21.83
C GLY A 104 11.40 26.65 21.66
N TYR A 105 11.27 25.56 20.95
CA TYR A 105 10.01 24.91 20.61
C TYR A 105 10.16 23.41 20.79
N LEU A 106 9.11 22.77 21.31
CA LEU A 106 8.93 21.32 21.30
C LEU A 106 7.83 21.02 20.29
N ALA A 107 8.16 20.30 19.22
CA ALA A 107 7.22 19.99 18.15
C ALA A 107 7.30 18.52 17.74
N SER A 108 6.29 18.08 17.01
CA SER A 108 6.33 16.80 16.34
C SER A 108 6.88 16.98 14.92
N GLU A 109 7.79 16.11 14.51
CA GLU A 109 8.29 16.04 13.14
C GLU A 109 8.12 14.62 12.59
N ILE A 110 7.69 14.54 11.33
CA ILE A 110 7.61 13.27 10.60
C ILE A 110 8.98 12.96 10.01
N TYR A 111 9.56 11.84 10.43
CA TYR A 111 10.75 11.25 9.86
C TYR A 111 10.38 10.02 9.01
N LEU A 112 10.77 10.05 7.73
CA LEU A 112 10.59 8.93 6.83
C LEU A 112 11.84 8.03 6.80
N ASP A 113 11.69 6.79 7.26
CA ASP A 113 12.71 5.76 7.15
C ASP A 113 12.77 5.21 5.71
N ASN A 114 13.57 5.86 4.86
CA ASN A 114 13.69 5.53 3.44
C ASN A 114 13.96 4.03 3.18
N SER A 115 14.66 3.34 4.09
CA SER A 115 14.94 1.90 3.94
C SER A 115 13.69 1.03 4.09
N ILE A 116 12.77 1.42 4.98
CA ILE A 116 11.49 0.74 5.18
C ILE A 116 10.53 1.14 4.07
N ILE A 117 10.46 2.42 3.72
CA ILE A 117 9.63 2.92 2.62
C ILE A 117 9.96 2.22 1.30
N GLN A 118 11.25 2.02 1.01
CA GLN A 118 11.66 1.33 -0.21
C GLN A 118 11.10 -0.10 -0.30
N LYS A 119 10.96 -0.82 0.82
CA LYS A 119 10.32 -2.15 0.83
C LYS A 119 8.85 -2.09 0.41
N GLY A 120 8.14 -1.03 0.79
CA GLY A 120 6.79 -0.76 0.31
C GLY A 120 6.75 -0.48 -1.18
N ILE A 121 7.65 0.38 -1.68
CA ILE A 121 7.78 0.71 -3.11
C ILE A 121 8.08 -0.54 -3.94
N ASP A 122 8.94 -1.44 -3.44
CA ASP A 122 9.28 -2.69 -4.12
C ASP A 122 8.05 -3.61 -4.21
N LYS A 123 7.33 -3.80 -3.09
CA LYS A 123 6.11 -4.61 -3.07
C LYS A 123 5.00 -4.06 -3.96
N ILE A 124 4.73 -2.76 -3.94
CA ILE A 124 3.71 -2.18 -4.83
C ILE A 124 4.14 -2.27 -6.30
N SER A 125 5.45 -2.22 -6.59
CA SER A 125 5.99 -2.40 -7.94
C SER A 125 5.85 -3.84 -8.46
N GLU A 126 5.89 -4.85 -7.58
CA GLU A 126 5.48 -6.23 -7.92
C GLU A 126 4.00 -6.29 -8.28
N GLY A 127 3.14 -5.68 -7.46
CA GLY A 127 1.69 -5.58 -7.72
C GLY A 127 1.37 -4.93 -9.07
N ILE A 128 2.00 -3.80 -9.39
CA ILE A 128 1.81 -3.09 -10.68
C ILE A 128 2.17 -3.97 -11.88
N LYS A 129 3.18 -4.83 -11.78
CA LYS A 129 3.56 -5.75 -12.88
C LYS A 129 2.49 -6.81 -13.12
N LEU A 130 1.87 -7.32 -12.05
CA LEU A 130 0.85 -8.37 -12.11
C LEU A 130 -0.55 -7.82 -12.45
N PHE A 131 -0.86 -6.62 -11.95
CA PHE A 131 -2.16 -5.97 -12.06
C PHE A 131 -2.02 -4.56 -12.67
N PRO A 132 -1.58 -4.44 -13.92
CA PRO A 132 -1.21 -3.14 -14.48
C PRO A 132 -2.40 -2.17 -14.60
N ASN A 133 -3.65 -2.68 -14.59
CA ASN A 133 -4.89 -1.89 -14.59
C ASN A 133 -5.33 -1.38 -13.21
N ARG A 134 -4.68 -1.82 -12.12
CA ARG A 134 -4.91 -1.31 -10.76
C ARG A 134 -4.16 0.02 -10.57
N LEU A 135 -4.76 1.10 -11.08
CA LEU A 135 -4.13 2.42 -11.10
C LEU A 135 -3.87 2.98 -9.69
N ASP A 136 -4.65 2.57 -8.70
CA ASP A 136 -4.45 2.89 -7.28
C ASP A 136 -3.05 2.52 -6.78
N MET A 137 -2.48 1.41 -7.24
CA MET A 137 -1.11 1.00 -6.89
C MET A 137 -0.07 1.98 -7.42
N ARG A 138 -0.28 2.50 -8.65
CA ARG A 138 0.60 3.52 -9.24
C ARG A 138 0.48 4.84 -8.51
N TYR A 139 -0.75 5.24 -8.13
CA TYR A 139 -0.97 6.46 -7.37
C TYR A 139 -0.33 6.39 -5.99
N GLY A 140 -0.44 5.25 -5.28
CA GLY A 140 0.25 5.03 -4.02
C GLY A 140 1.77 5.18 -4.18
N LYS A 141 2.35 4.55 -5.20
CA LYS A 141 3.79 4.68 -5.50
C LYS A 141 4.21 6.12 -5.80
N ILE A 142 3.47 6.83 -6.65
CA ILE A 142 3.72 8.25 -6.99
C ILE A 142 3.67 9.10 -5.72
N TYR A 143 2.63 8.95 -4.90
CA TYR A 143 2.49 9.68 -3.65
C TYR A 143 3.73 9.49 -2.76
N THR A 144 4.11 8.24 -2.51
CA THR A 144 5.26 7.93 -1.64
C THR A 144 6.58 8.47 -2.20
N LEU A 145 6.81 8.38 -3.50
CA LEU A 145 8.01 8.95 -4.13
C LEU A 145 8.10 10.47 -3.94
N GLY A 146 6.96 11.17 -3.99
CA GLY A 146 6.90 12.59 -3.68
C GLY A 146 7.16 12.89 -2.20
N GLN A 147 6.68 12.03 -1.28
CA GLN A 147 6.93 12.18 0.16
C GLN A 147 8.41 12.04 0.53
N ILE A 148 9.14 11.14 -0.14
CA ILE A 148 10.59 10.96 0.08
C ILE A 148 11.45 11.84 -0.84
N GLU A 149 10.84 12.75 -1.59
CA GLU A 149 11.50 13.68 -2.50
C GLU A 149 12.40 13.01 -3.57
N ASP A 150 12.07 11.77 -3.98
CA ASP A 150 12.75 11.08 -5.09
C ASP A 150 12.16 11.56 -6.42
N TRP A 151 12.50 12.81 -6.78
CA TRP A 151 11.90 13.54 -7.91
C TRP A 151 12.09 12.84 -9.27
N ASP A 152 13.22 12.15 -9.45
CA ASP A 152 13.53 11.41 -10.67
C ASP A 152 12.57 10.23 -10.83
N LYS A 153 12.43 9.38 -9.82
CA LYS A 153 11.51 8.25 -9.88
C LYS A 153 10.06 8.70 -9.85
N PHE A 154 9.73 9.75 -9.09
CA PHE A 154 8.40 10.37 -9.05
C PHE A 154 7.94 10.76 -10.46
N THR A 155 8.75 11.55 -11.16
CA THR A 155 8.44 12.03 -12.51
C THR A 155 8.35 10.88 -13.50
N SER A 156 9.28 9.92 -13.42
CA SER A 156 9.25 8.72 -14.27
C SER A 156 7.98 7.89 -14.08
N GLU A 157 7.50 7.72 -12.85
CA GLU A 157 6.29 6.94 -12.58
C GLU A 157 5.02 7.68 -13.00
N ILE A 158 4.97 9.01 -12.90
CA ILE A 158 3.87 9.82 -13.47
C ILE A 158 3.77 9.61 -14.98
N ILE A 159 4.89 9.75 -15.71
CA ILE A 159 4.91 9.57 -17.16
C ILE A 159 4.41 8.17 -17.53
N LYS A 160 4.95 7.13 -16.89
CA LYS A 160 4.51 5.74 -17.10
C LYS A 160 3.03 5.54 -16.83
N THR A 161 2.49 6.20 -15.81
CA THR A 161 1.09 6.10 -15.44
C THR A 161 0.19 6.73 -16.49
N ILE A 162 0.55 7.91 -17.02
CA ILE A 162 -0.18 8.60 -18.10
C ILE A 162 -0.09 7.80 -19.41
N GLU A 163 1.09 7.31 -19.77
CA GLU A 163 1.28 6.47 -20.95
C GLU A 163 0.42 5.20 -20.87
N TYR A 164 0.39 4.56 -19.70
CA TYR A 164 -0.43 3.37 -19.49
C TYR A 164 -1.93 3.68 -19.48
N SER A 165 -2.35 4.84 -18.95
CA SER A 165 -3.77 5.22 -18.91
C SER A 165 -4.35 5.38 -20.32
N LYS A 166 -3.51 5.79 -21.29
CA LYS A 166 -3.87 5.79 -22.71
C LYS A 166 -4.08 4.38 -23.26
N ILE A 167 -3.27 3.41 -22.83
CA ILE A 167 -3.36 2.01 -23.27
C ILE A 167 -4.63 1.35 -22.70
N ASN A 168 -4.95 1.60 -21.43
CA ASN A 168 -6.11 1.00 -20.77
C ASN A 168 -7.40 1.82 -20.91
N ASN A 169 -7.40 2.90 -21.70
CA ASN A 169 -8.53 3.83 -21.86
C ASN A 169 -9.08 4.38 -20.53
N ASN A 170 -8.19 4.63 -19.57
CA ASN A 170 -8.50 5.06 -18.21
C ASN A 170 -9.41 4.10 -17.43
N GLN A 171 -9.49 2.82 -17.83
CA GLN A 171 -10.26 1.82 -17.10
C GLN A 171 -9.53 1.37 -15.82
N GLN A 172 -10.28 1.19 -14.74
CA GLN A 172 -9.80 0.65 -13.47
C GLN A 172 -10.48 -0.70 -13.20
N GLN A 173 -9.72 -1.65 -12.63
CA GLN A 173 -10.18 -2.97 -12.21
C GLN A 173 -10.59 -2.98 -10.74
#